data_AF-A0A7X0ADD6-F1
#
_entry.id   AF-A0A7X0ADD6-F1
#
_cell.length_a   1.000
_cell.length_b   1.000
_cell.length_c   1.000
_cell.angle_alpha   90.00
_cell.angle_beta   90.00
_cell.angle_gamma   90.00
#
_symmetry.space_group_name_H-M   'P 1'
#
loop_
_entity.id
_entity.type
_entity.pdbx_description
1 polymer ?
#
loop_
_entity_poly.entity_id
_entity_poly.type
_entity_poly.pdbx_seq_one_letter_code
_entity_poly.pdbx_strand_id
1 'polypeptide(L)'
;MAVALFIANAVQAQSQSVTTATKTPATRAIQAQPADEADAIFARWDTDHNGTLSLDEFRIGWHQLQATMTLRRLHEQFVAMDTDKNGCLDAEEYSRLELIRNAGKRAPPMSMFDTEKNQCLDFKEYVNVVNYLLRHEHK
;
A
#
# COMPACT_ATOMS: atom_id res chain seq x y z
N MET A 1 4.84 21.71 1.04
CA MET A 1 3.49 21.18 0.77
C MET A 1 3.59 19.69 0.97
N ALA A 2 2.94 19.13 1.98
CA ALA A 2 2.96 17.70 2.22
C ALA A 2 2.10 17.02 1.15
N VAL A 3 2.65 16.08 0.38
CA VAL A 3 1.84 15.19 -0.45
C VAL A 3 1.16 14.19 0.48
N ALA A 4 0.12 14.66 1.16
CA ALA A 4 -0.78 13.81 1.92
C ALA A 4 -1.57 12.97 0.92
N LEU A 5 -1.26 11.68 0.81
CA LEU A 5 -2.22 10.70 0.28
C LEU A 5 -3.46 10.78 1.18
N PHE A 6 -4.49 11.47 0.72
CA PHE A 6 -5.72 11.67 1.47
C PHE A 6 -6.36 10.30 1.77
N ILE A 7 -6.35 9.95 3.05
CA ILE A 7 -7.06 8.78 3.59
C ILE A 7 -8.52 9.20 3.70
N ALA A 8 -9.36 8.72 2.78
CA ALA A 8 -10.79 8.81 2.94
C ALA A 8 -11.44 7.52 2.43
N ASN A 9 -11.80 6.64 3.36
CA ASN A 9 -13.17 6.14 3.34
C ASN A 9 -13.64 5.85 4.76
N ALA A 10 -14.81 6.41 5.04
CA ALA A 10 -15.38 6.62 6.35
C ALA A 10 -15.90 5.33 6.98
N VAL A 11 -15.47 5.08 8.21
CA VAL A 11 -16.20 4.23 9.16
C VAL A 11 -17.45 5.00 9.58
N GLN A 12 -18.64 4.48 9.25
CA GLN A 12 -19.87 4.89 9.92
C GLN A 12 -20.13 3.97 11.11
N ALA A 13 -20.13 4.59 12.29
CA ALA A 13 -20.41 4.00 13.58
C ALA A 13 -21.89 3.62 13.72
N GLN A 14 -22.15 2.48 14.34
CA GLN A 14 -23.27 2.35 15.28
C GLN A 14 -22.81 1.62 16.54
N SER A 15 -23.10 2.28 17.66
CA SER A 15 -22.76 1.94 19.04
C SER A 15 -23.56 0.73 19.53
N GLN A 16 -22.96 -0.12 20.37
CA GLN A 16 -23.54 -0.54 21.67
C GLN A 16 -22.61 -1.51 22.45
N SER A 17 -22.09 -0.99 23.56
CA SER A 17 -21.94 -1.60 24.89
C SER A 17 -21.86 -3.13 25.07
N VAL A 18 -20.70 -3.55 25.60
CA VAL A 18 -20.43 -4.49 26.72
C VAL A 18 -21.21 -5.82 26.78
N THR A 19 -20.52 -6.97 26.81
CA THR A 19 -20.46 -7.90 27.97
C THR A 19 -19.49 -9.07 27.69
N THR A 20 -18.75 -9.43 28.73
CA THR A 20 -17.82 -10.56 28.91
C THR A 20 -18.39 -11.95 28.63
N ALA A 21 -17.52 -12.81 28.07
CA ALA A 21 -17.37 -14.26 28.28
C ALA A 21 -18.57 -15.22 28.06
N THR A 22 -18.33 -16.29 27.29
CA THR A 22 -18.40 -17.73 27.69
C THR A 22 -18.92 -18.62 26.53
N LYS A 23 -18.16 -19.70 26.24
CA LYS A 23 -18.44 -20.97 25.52
C LYS A 23 -19.73 -21.11 24.67
N THR A 24 -19.50 -21.57 23.43
CA THR A 24 -20.34 -22.21 22.38
C THR A 24 -21.46 -23.15 22.89
N PRO A 25 -22.46 -23.61 22.07
CA PRO A 25 -22.77 -23.34 20.65
C PRO A 25 -24.29 -23.14 20.31
N ALA A 26 -24.63 -22.41 19.24
CA ALA A 26 -25.77 -22.70 18.33
C ALA A 26 -25.99 -21.60 17.26
N THR A 27 -25.87 -22.02 16.00
CA THR A 27 -26.53 -21.57 14.77
C THR A 27 -27.21 -20.19 14.75
N ARG A 28 -26.55 -19.23 14.10
CA ARG A 28 -27.22 -18.26 13.21
C ARG A 28 -26.26 -17.88 12.09
N ALA A 29 -26.70 -18.10 10.86
CA ALA A 29 -25.97 -17.76 9.65
C ALA A 29 -25.55 -16.28 9.69
N ILE A 30 -24.29 -16.03 10.00
CA ILE A 30 -23.63 -14.76 9.75
C ILE A 30 -22.85 -14.96 8.46
N GLN A 31 -23.11 -14.08 7.51
CA GLN A 31 -22.51 -14.05 6.18
C GLN A 31 -20.98 -14.21 6.30
N ALA A 32 -20.50 -15.38 5.90
CA ALA A 32 -19.08 -15.71 5.84
C ALA A 32 -18.47 -14.96 4.66
N GLN A 33 -17.83 -13.81 4.93
CA GLN A 33 -16.88 -13.09 4.06
C GLN A 33 -16.43 -11.79 4.78
N PRO A 34 -15.88 -11.92 5.99
CA PRO A 34 -14.54 -11.35 6.25
C PRO A 34 -13.68 -12.16 7.23
N ALA A 35 -14.20 -13.27 7.79
CA ALA A 35 -13.48 -14.13 8.72
C ALA A 35 -12.29 -14.84 8.04
N ASP A 36 -12.48 -15.37 6.84
CA ASP A 36 -11.44 -16.12 6.12
C ASP A 36 -10.16 -15.30 5.85
N GLU A 37 -10.27 -14.00 5.55
CA GLU A 37 -9.10 -13.20 5.23
C GLU A 37 -8.36 -12.75 6.50
N ALA A 38 -9.09 -12.36 7.55
CA ALA A 38 -8.51 -12.03 8.84
C ALA A 38 -7.87 -13.26 9.52
N ASP A 39 -8.53 -14.41 9.46
CA ASP A 39 -8.04 -15.68 9.99
C ASP A 39 -6.83 -16.18 9.20
N ALA A 40 -6.81 -16.03 7.86
CA ALA A 40 -5.64 -16.35 7.04
C ALA A 40 -4.45 -15.41 7.31
N ILE A 41 -4.71 -14.12 7.55
CA ILE A 41 -3.67 -13.15 7.94
C ILE A 41 -3.12 -13.51 9.33
N PHE A 42 -3.99 -13.89 10.27
CA PHE A 42 -3.58 -14.30 11.60
C PHE A 42 -2.72 -15.55 11.55
N ALA A 43 -3.18 -16.59 10.85
CA ALA A 43 -2.47 -17.87 10.70
C ALA A 43 -1.11 -17.72 10.00
N ARG A 44 -0.95 -16.74 9.09
CA ARG A 44 0.36 -16.49 8.44
C ARG A 44 1.33 -15.72 9.34
N TRP A 45 0.83 -14.98 10.34
CA TRP A 45 1.65 -14.15 11.23
C TRP A 45 2.02 -14.91 12.51
N ASP A 46 1.11 -15.76 13.00
CA ASP A 46 1.32 -16.71 14.11
C ASP A 46 2.26 -17.82 13.62
N THR A 47 3.56 -17.58 13.74
CA THR A 47 4.61 -18.39 13.12
C THR A 47 4.91 -19.62 13.97
N ASP A 48 4.74 -19.49 15.30
CA ASP A 48 4.85 -20.61 16.22
C ASP A 48 3.54 -21.41 16.37
N HIS A 49 2.45 -20.94 15.74
CA HIS A 49 1.13 -21.56 15.71
C HIS A 49 0.55 -21.79 17.11
N ASN A 50 0.87 -20.89 18.05
CA ASN A 50 0.39 -20.98 19.43
C ASN A 50 -1.04 -20.45 19.60
N GLY A 51 -1.65 -19.91 18.54
CA GLY A 51 -2.99 -19.34 18.53
C GLY A 51 -3.05 -17.89 19.04
N THR A 52 -1.90 -17.23 19.21
CA THR A 52 -1.76 -15.83 19.62
C THR A 52 -0.65 -15.16 18.81
N LEU A 53 -0.73 -13.83 18.65
CA LEU A 53 0.36 -13.08 18.05
C LEU A 53 1.20 -12.44 19.13
N SER A 54 2.47 -12.84 19.22
CA SER A 54 3.45 -12.11 20.02
C SER A 54 3.72 -10.71 19.43
N LEU A 55 4.27 -9.81 20.22
CA LEU A 55 4.62 -8.46 19.77
C LEU A 55 5.59 -8.47 18.57
N ASP A 56 6.54 -9.41 18.55
CA ASP A 56 7.50 -9.53 17.44
C ASP A 56 6.83 -10.06 16.17
N GLU A 57 5.98 -11.08 16.27
CA GLU A 57 5.20 -11.59 15.13
C GLU A 57 4.26 -10.53 14.56
N PHE A 58 3.57 -9.81 15.43
CA PHE A 58 2.72 -8.70 15.02
C PHE A 58 3.52 -7.60 14.32
N ARG A 59 4.67 -7.20 14.87
CA ARG A 59 5.52 -6.15 14.28
C ARG A 59 6.03 -6.57 12.89
N ILE A 60 6.51 -7.81 12.76
CA ILE A 60 7.01 -8.35 11.49
C ILE A 60 5.88 -8.41 10.46
N GLY A 61 4.76 -9.02 10.83
CA GLY A 61 3.60 -9.15 9.96
C GLY A 61 3.04 -7.80 9.51
N TRP A 62 2.96 -6.85 10.44
CA TRP A 62 2.52 -5.48 10.18
C TRP A 62 3.44 -4.77 9.19
N HIS A 63 4.76 -4.84 9.36
CA HIS A 63 5.70 -4.24 8.41
C HIS A 63 5.61 -4.87 7.02
N GLN A 64 5.48 -6.19 6.93
CA GLN A 64 5.29 -6.87 5.65
C GLN A 64 4.01 -6.42 4.96
N LEU A 65 2.89 -6.35 5.70
CA LEU A 65 1.62 -5.91 5.14
C LEU A 65 1.67 -4.45 4.69
N GLN A 66 2.29 -3.56 5.46
CA GLN A 66 2.51 -2.18 5.04
C GLN A 66 3.32 -2.11 3.75
N ALA A 67 4.40 -2.89 3.63
CA ALA A 67 5.21 -2.95 2.43
C ALA A 67 4.40 -3.46 1.22
N THR A 68 3.64 -4.55 1.38
CA THR A 68 2.79 -5.11 0.33
C THR A 68 1.69 -4.14 -0.09
N MET A 69 0.99 -3.51 0.86
CA MET A 69 -0.02 -2.49 0.55
C MET A 69 0.59 -1.30 -0.17
N THR A 70 1.78 -0.86 0.25
CA THR A 70 2.50 0.23 -0.42
C THR A 70 2.83 -0.14 -1.85
N LEU A 71 3.45 -1.31 -2.09
CA LEU A 71 3.77 -1.79 -3.44
C LEU A 71 2.53 -1.93 -4.31
N ARG A 72 1.43 -2.46 -3.77
CA ARG A 72 0.17 -2.57 -4.50
C ARG A 72 -0.38 -1.20 -4.91
N ARG A 73 -0.38 -0.22 -4.01
CA ARG A 73 -0.82 1.15 -4.32
C ARG A 73 0.06 1.80 -5.38
N LEU A 74 1.38 1.61 -5.29
CA LEU A 74 2.32 2.11 -6.30
C LEU A 74 2.04 1.47 -7.66
N HIS A 75 1.73 0.17 -7.69
CA HIS A 75 1.37 -0.52 -8.92
C HIS A 75 0.05 -0.02 -9.51
N GLU A 76 -0.98 0.17 -8.68
CA GLU A 76 -2.26 0.76 -9.11
C GLU A 76 -2.06 2.17 -9.70
N GLN A 77 -1.22 3.01 -9.07
CA GLN A 77 -0.87 4.32 -9.61
C GLN A 77 -0.11 4.24 -10.93
N PHE A 78 0.85 3.33 -11.04
CA PHE A 78 1.62 3.11 -12.25
C PHE A 78 0.70 2.74 -13.43
N VAL A 79 -0.16 1.74 -13.23
CA VAL A 79 -1.13 1.28 -14.25
C VAL A 79 -2.15 2.36 -14.60
N ALA A 80 -2.51 3.23 -13.65
CA ALA A 80 -3.43 4.34 -13.92
C ALA A 80 -2.79 5.46 -14.76
N MET A 81 -1.46 5.58 -14.74
CA MET A 81 -0.71 6.61 -15.44
C MET A 81 -0.25 6.16 -16.82
N ASP A 82 0.11 4.88 -16.95
CA ASP A 82 0.40 4.17 -18.21
C ASP A 82 -0.87 4.12 -19.08
N THR A 83 -1.09 5.18 -19.84
CA THR A 83 -2.33 5.45 -20.58
C THR A 83 -2.36 4.62 -21.85
N ASP A 84 -1.20 4.45 -22.49
CA ASP A 84 -1.06 3.64 -23.70
C ASP A 84 -0.90 2.13 -23.39
N LYS A 85 -0.69 1.78 -22.12
CA LYS A 85 -0.56 0.41 -21.59
C LYS A 85 0.64 -0.32 -22.18
N ASN A 86 1.70 0.41 -22.47
CA ASN A 86 2.94 -0.16 -22.99
C ASN A 86 3.79 -0.84 -21.89
N GLY A 87 3.42 -0.67 -20.61
CA GLY A 87 4.09 -1.26 -19.46
C GLY A 87 5.24 -0.43 -18.88
N CYS A 88 5.39 0.82 -19.30
CA CYS A 88 6.39 1.78 -18.81
C CYS A 88 5.86 3.22 -18.93
N LEU A 89 6.44 4.15 -18.17
CA LEU A 89 6.01 5.55 -18.18
C LEU A 89 6.95 6.38 -19.06
N ASP A 90 6.42 6.94 -20.13
CA ASP A 90 7.19 7.85 -20.98
C ASP A 90 7.35 9.25 -20.35
N ALA A 91 8.03 10.16 -21.06
CA ALA A 91 8.28 11.52 -20.58
C ALA A 91 7.00 12.35 -20.37
N GLU A 92 5.98 12.14 -21.19
CA GLU A 92 4.69 12.83 -21.12
C GLU A 92 3.88 12.33 -19.92
N GLU A 93 3.82 11.01 -19.73
CA GLU A 93 3.16 10.36 -18.60
C GLU A 93 3.87 10.66 -17.28
N TYR A 94 5.19 10.61 -17.26
CA TYR A 94 6.01 10.99 -16.10
C TYR A 94 5.73 12.42 -15.63
N SER A 95 5.60 13.36 -16.57
CA SER A 95 5.33 14.77 -16.26
C SER A 95 3.92 14.99 -15.67
N ARG A 96 3.00 14.05 -15.89
CA ARG A 96 1.63 14.09 -15.35
C ARG A 96 1.53 13.51 -13.94
N LEU A 97 2.55 12.77 -13.49
CA LEU A 97 2.59 12.24 -12.12
C LEU A 97 2.36 13.36 -11.10
N GLU A 98 1.40 13.16 -10.22
CA GLU A 98 1.07 14.15 -9.18
C GLU A 98 2.28 14.40 -8.26
N LEU A 99 3.07 13.35 -7.99
CA LEU A 99 4.32 13.45 -7.25
C LEU A 99 5.34 14.38 -7.92
N ILE A 100 5.44 14.33 -9.25
CA ILE A 100 6.34 15.18 -10.06
C ILE A 100 5.81 16.61 -10.13
N ARG A 101 4.51 16.78 -10.36
CA ARG A 101 3.85 18.09 -10.36
C ARG A 101 3.98 18.80 -9.02
N ASN A 102 3.83 18.07 -7.92
CA ASN A 102 3.96 18.60 -6.56
C ASN A 102 5.42 18.90 -6.18
N ALA A 103 6.38 18.10 -6.68
CA ALA A 103 7.81 18.36 -6.48
C ALA A 103 8.30 19.62 -7.25
N GLY A 104 7.67 19.96 -8.37
CA GLY A 104 7.96 21.18 -9.13
C GLY A 104 9.44 21.31 -9.51
N LYS A 105 10.11 22.38 -9.07
CA LYS A 105 11.55 22.61 -9.34
C LYS A 105 12.48 21.56 -8.73
N ARG A 106 11.99 20.77 -7.77
CA ARG A 106 12.73 19.68 -7.12
C ARG A 106 12.42 18.32 -7.74
N ALA A 107 11.56 18.28 -8.76
CA ALA A 107 11.28 17.04 -9.47
C ALA A 107 12.56 16.50 -10.10
N PRO A 108 12.95 15.26 -9.79
CA PRO A 108 14.11 14.67 -10.42
C PRO A 108 13.77 14.35 -11.90
N PRO A 109 14.73 14.48 -12.82
CA PRO A 109 14.51 14.12 -14.21
C PRO A 109 14.33 12.60 -14.33
N MET A 110 13.42 12.15 -15.22
CA MET A 110 13.21 10.71 -15.46
C MET A 110 14.51 9.98 -15.82
N SER A 111 15.41 10.63 -16.57
CA SER A 111 16.68 10.08 -17.01
C SER A 111 17.66 9.75 -15.87
N MET A 112 17.38 10.22 -14.65
CA MET A 112 18.13 9.82 -13.46
C MET A 112 17.81 8.38 -13.03
N PHE A 113 16.62 7.88 -13.40
CA PHE A 113 16.12 6.56 -12.99
C PHE A 113 16.02 5.57 -14.16
N ASP A 114 15.90 6.07 -15.40
CA ASP A 114 15.98 5.29 -16.64
C ASP A 114 17.41 4.72 -16.83
N THR A 115 17.62 3.52 -16.31
CA THR A 115 18.91 2.84 -16.22
C THR A 115 19.33 2.28 -17.57
N GLU A 116 18.39 1.66 -18.28
CA GLU A 116 18.57 1.12 -19.62
C GLU A 116 18.55 2.18 -20.73
N LYS A 117 18.15 3.42 -20.42
CA LYS A 117 18.07 4.56 -21.37
C LYS A 117 17.10 4.31 -22.51
N ASN A 118 16.01 3.61 -22.23
CA ASN A 118 14.95 3.31 -23.19
C ASN A 118 13.91 4.43 -23.29
N GLN A 119 14.09 5.54 -22.54
CA GLN A 119 13.17 6.66 -22.44
C GLN A 119 11.80 6.28 -21.87
N CYS A 120 11.74 5.21 -21.07
CA CYS A 120 10.50 4.69 -20.52
C CYS A 120 10.74 4.06 -19.15
N LEU A 121 10.08 4.58 -18.11
CA LEU A 121 10.31 4.09 -16.76
C LEU A 121 9.50 2.83 -16.50
N ASP A 122 10.16 1.71 -16.29
CA ASP A 122 9.47 0.50 -15.84
C ASP A 122 8.97 0.64 -14.39
N PHE A 123 8.21 -0.35 -13.91
CA PHE A 123 7.67 -0.30 -12.54
C PHE A 123 8.76 -0.19 -11.46
N LYS A 124 9.91 -0.83 -11.64
CA LYS A 124 11.02 -0.81 -10.68
C LYS A 124 11.66 0.58 -10.65
N GLU A 125 11.85 1.20 -11.81
CA GLU A 125 12.39 2.56 -11.93
C GLU A 125 11.42 3.61 -11.38
N TYR A 126 10.12 3.44 -11.64
CA TYR A 126 9.07 4.26 -11.02
C TYR A 126 9.13 4.19 -9.48
N VAL A 127 9.25 3.00 -8.90
CA VAL A 127 9.39 2.86 -7.44
C VAL A 127 10.62 3.60 -6.92
N ASN A 128 11.72 3.65 -7.68
CA ASN A 128 12.91 4.42 -7.31
C ASN A 128 12.64 5.92 -7.29
N VAL A 129 11.89 6.45 -8.26
CA VAL A 129 11.45 7.86 -8.28
C VAL A 129 10.66 8.18 -7.02
N VAL A 130 9.66 7.36 -6.68
CA VAL A 130 8.81 7.60 -5.51
C VAL A 130 9.62 7.53 -4.22
N ASN A 131 10.49 6.53 -4.08
CA ASN A 131 11.36 6.40 -2.91
C ASN A 131 12.34 7.57 -2.78
N TYR A 132 12.84 8.11 -3.90
CA TYR A 132 13.68 9.30 -3.90
C TYR A 132 12.89 10.52 -3.39
N LEU A 133 11.69 10.76 -3.93
CA LEU A 133 10.86 11.90 -3.52
C LEU A 133 10.47 11.84 -2.04
N LEU A 134 10.08 10.66 -1.53
CA LEU A 134 9.71 10.48 -0.12
C LEU A 134 10.89 10.73 0.83
N ARG A 135 12.12 10.37 0.43
CA ARG A 135 13.32 10.60 1.26
C ARG A 135 13.81 12.05 1.21
N HIS A 136 13.57 12.74 0.09
CA HIS A 136 14.08 14.09 -0.15
C HIS A 136 13.04 15.21 0.04
N GLU A 137 11.80 14.90 0.41
CA GLU A 137 10.75 15.89 0.74
C GLU A 137 11.04 16.68 2.04
N HIS A 138 11.86 16.13 2.96
CA HIS A 138 12.06 16.64 4.33
C HIS A 138 13.15 17.74 4.50
N LYS A 139 13.42 18.57 3.49
CA LYS A 139 14.35 19.73 3.65
C LYS A 139 13.82 21.05 3.08
#